data_AF-A0A2Y9L328-F1
#
_entry.id   AF-A0A2Y9L328-F1
#
_cell.length_a   1.000
_cell.length_b   1.000
_cell.length_c   1.000
_cell.angle_alpha   90.00
_cell.angle_beta   90.00
_cell.angle_gamma   90.00
#
_symmetry.space_group_name_H-M   'P 1'
#
loop_
_entity.id
_entity.type
_entity.pdbx_description
1 polymer ?
#
loop_
_entity_poly.entity_id
_entity_poly.type
_entity_poly.pdbx_seq_one_letter_code
_entity_poly.pdbx_strand_id
1 'polypeptide(L)'
;MSHYALRGQIMAYCNSLRALLEDFPTIRDTFFMVGQPQEKKGLRDSKEGLKTDPRSFRARPRGLLSADGKVFLNLWFLPHPSEVLVMFKTLPEEAAFQALQLTLQLIASLHDIVAYLFSFAQLGNCPTCFEFPLSANPLKGDWGGTEGIGSELQELQKMIDNLQSPQDPTQVSQALLLRREVIFLQFDAAVRHLIRRTFLASGNAPAYQSVTDGMYHGLPPLSSSLVKSIFASQLSLPQPLDPRSLQQQDNYSWPKP
;
A
#
# COMPACT_ATOMS: atom_id res chain seq x y z
N MET A 1 13.67 14.11 -11.83
CA MET A 1 12.59 13.48 -12.66
C MET A 1 11.77 14.59 -13.31
N SER A 2 11.23 14.39 -14.52
CA SER A 2 10.37 15.41 -15.16
C SER A 2 8.91 15.30 -14.71
N HIS A 3 8.14 16.39 -14.81
CA HIS A 3 6.70 16.38 -14.57
C HIS A 3 5.93 15.34 -15.40
N TYR A 4 6.36 15.13 -16.65
CA TYR A 4 5.77 14.14 -17.54
C TYR A 4 5.98 12.71 -17.03
N ALA A 5 7.16 12.41 -16.49
CA ALA A 5 7.45 11.10 -15.91
C ALA A 5 6.59 10.82 -14.67
N LEU A 6 6.41 11.81 -13.78
CA LEU A 6 5.54 11.66 -12.61
C LEU A 6 4.08 11.41 -12.99
N ARG A 7 3.55 12.21 -13.93
CA ARG A 7 2.18 12.02 -14.45
C ARG A 7 1.99 10.66 -15.10
N GLY A 8 2.97 10.19 -15.89
CA GLY A 8 2.94 8.86 -16.48
C GLY A 8 2.88 7.74 -15.44
N GLN A 9 3.70 7.83 -14.39
CA GLN A 9 3.68 6.86 -13.28
C GLN A 9 2.34 6.88 -12.52
N ILE A 10 1.82 8.06 -12.21
CA ILE A 10 0.50 8.20 -11.56
C ILE A 10 -0.58 7.53 -12.41
N MET A 11 -0.60 7.76 -13.73
CA MET A 11 -1.55 7.10 -14.63
C MET A 11 -1.40 5.59 -14.62
N ALA A 12 -0.17 5.08 -14.65
CA ALA A 12 0.10 3.65 -14.64
C ALA A 12 -0.46 2.99 -13.37
N TYR A 13 -0.18 3.56 -12.19
CA TYR A 13 -0.72 3.04 -10.93
C TYR A 13 -2.25 3.15 -10.86
N CYS A 14 -2.84 4.27 -11.28
CA CYS A 14 -4.30 4.40 -11.31
C CYS A 14 -4.96 3.37 -12.24
N ASN A 15 -4.37 3.11 -13.41
CA ASN A 15 -4.88 2.12 -14.36
C ASN A 15 -4.72 0.69 -13.82
N SER A 16 -3.58 0.38 -13.22
CA SER A 16 -3.36 -0.90 -12.53
C SER A 16 -4.38 -1.12 -11.42
N LEU A 17 -4.62 -0.10 -10.59
CA LEU A 17 -5.61 -0.18 -9.51
C LEU A 17 -7.04 -0.37 -10.05
N ARG A 18 -7.40 0.30 -11.16
CA ARG A 18 -8.69 0.07 -11.82
C ARG A 18 -8.82 -1.38 -12.29
N ALA A 19 -7.77 -1.93 -12.91
CA ALA A 19 -7.76 -3.31 -13.37
C ALA A 19 -7.94 -4.29 -12.20
N LEU A 20 -7.23 -4.07 -11.08
CA LEU A 20 -7.40 -4.87 -9.86
C LEU A 20 -8.84 -4.79 -9.31
N LEU A 21 -9.48 -3.63 -9.40
CA LEU A 21 -10.85 -3.41 -8.91
C LEU A 21 -11.93 -4.07 -9.76
N GLU A 22 -11.66 -4.40 -11.03
CA GLU A 22 -12.62 -5.13 -11.88
C GLU A 22 -12.90 -6.54 -11.36
N ASP A 23 -11.92 -7.17 -10.71
CA ASP A 23 -12.09 -8.49 -10.08
C ASP A 23 -12.95 -8.42 -8.79
N PHE A 24 -13.18 -7.22 -8.25
CA PHE A 24 -13.89 -7.00 -6.98
C PHE A 24 -14.92 -5.85 -7.08
N PRO A 25 -15.97 -5.99 -7.91
CA PRO A 25 -16.90 -4.90 -8.23
C PRO A 25 -17.63 -4.35 -6.99
N THR A 26 -18.03 -5.21 -6.05
CA THR A 26 -18.68 -4.77 -4.80
C THR A 26 -17.78 -3.87 -3.96
N ILE A 27 -16.48 -4.20 -3.88
CA ILE A 27 -15.49 -3.39 -3.15
C ILE A 27 -15.25 -2.07 -3.88
N ARG A 28 -15.09 -2.13 -5.21
CA ARG A 28 -14.95 -0.94 -6.06
C ARG A 28 -16.08 0.04 -5.83
N ASP A 29 -17.32 -0.42 -5.94
CA ASP A 29 -18.51 0.44 -5.92
C ASP A 29 -18.83 0.96 -4.51
N THR A 30 -18.37 0.27 -3.47
CA THR A 30 -18.57 0.67 -2.06
C THR A 30 -17.53 1.70 -1.59
N PHE A 31 -16.27 1.50 -1.94
CA PHE A 31 -15.16 2.29 -1.37
C PHE A 31 -14.60 3.34 -2.32
N PHE A 32 -14.45 3.00 -3.60
CA PHE A 32 -13.69 3.80 -4.55
C PHE A 32 -14.59 4.72 -5.38
N MET A 33 -14.05 5.89 -5.73
CA MET A 33 -14.68 6.80 -6.66
C MET A 33 -13.78 6.99 -7.87
N VAL A 34 -14.22 6.45 -9.01
CA VAL A 34 -13.51 6.60 -10.28
C VAL A 34 -13.87 7.95 -10.90
N GLY A 35 -12.85 8.77 -11.17
CA GLY A 35 -13.00 10.05 -11.86
C GLY A 35 -13.42 9.86 -13.31
N GLN A 36 -14.15 10.84 -13.85
CA GLN A 36 -14.64 10.83 -15.23
C GLN A 36 -13.81 11.76 -16.15
N PRO A 37 -13.80 11.52 -17.47
CA PRO A 37 -13.16 12.44 -18.40
C PRO A 37 -13.73 13.86 -18.27
N GLN A 38 -12.85 14.85 -18.18
CA GLN A 38 -13.22 16.28 -18.10
C GLN A 38 -14.17 16.66 -16.96
N GLU A 39 -14.11 15.91 -15.86
CA GLU A 39 -14.93 16.19 -14.67
C GLU A 39 -14.67 17.59 -14.10
N LYS A 40 -15.71 18.43 -14.03
CA LYS A 40 -15.61 19.79 -13.48
C LYS A 40 -15.58 19.73 -11.96
N LYS A 41 -14.44 20.09 -11.37
CA LYS A 41 -14.28 20.17 -9.91
C LYS A 41 -14.93 21.44 -9.37
N GLY A 42 -15.83 21.28 -8.40
CA GLY A 42 -16.51 22.39 -7.74
C GLY A 42 -15.83 22.79 -6.42
N LEU A 43 -16.38 23.81 -5.76
CA LEU A 43 -15.98 24.20 -4.39
C LEU A 43 -16.11 23.04 -3.37
N ARG A 44 -16.91 22.01 -3.68
CA ARG A 44 -17.08 20.81 -2.85
C ARG A 44 -15.91 19.84 -2.95
N ASP A 45 -15.12 19.91 -4.03
CA ASP A 45 -13.93 19.08 -4.25
C ASP A 45 -12.66 19.78 -3.73
N SER A 46 -12.85 20.74 -2.85
CA SER A 46 -11.82 21.57 -2.21
C SER A 46 -11.92 21.43 -0.68
N LYS A 47 -11.10 22.18 0.06
CA LYS A 47 -11.07 22.14 1.53
C LYS A 47 -12.44 22.41 2.16
N GLU A 48 -13.31 23.17 1.51
CA GLU A 48 -14.68 23.44 1.97
C GLU A 48 -15.56 22.18 2.02
N GLY A 49 -15.24 21.16 1.22
CA GLY A 49 -15.90 19.85 1.23
C GLY A 49 -15.58 19.00 2.45
N LEU A 50 -14.49 19.30 3.18
CA LEU A 50 -14.06 18.58 4.37
C LEU A 50 -14.82 18.95 5.65
N LYS A 51 -15.76 19.92 5.58
CA LYS A 51 -16.54 20.33 6.77
C LYS A 51 -17.50 19.21 7.20
N THR A 52 -17.18 18.62 8.35
CA THR A 52 -18.01 17.66 9.10
C THR A 52 -19.16 18.37 9.79
N ASP A 53 -20.22 18.69 9.05
CA ASP A 53 -21.51 18.95 9.68
C ASP A 53 -22.24 17.60 9.83
N PRO A 54 -22.35 17.05 11.07
CA PRO A 54 -22.93 15.72 11.31
C PRO A 54 -24.40 15.61 10.91
N ARG A 55 -25.06 16.73 10.60
CA ARG A 55 -26.45 16.78 10.11
C ARG A 55 -26.55 16.74 8.58
N SER A 56 -25.43 16.80 7.86
CA SER A 56 -25.42 16.75 6.41
C SER A 56 -24.66 15.52 5.90
N PHE A 57 -25.38 14.57 5.32
CA PHE A 57 -24.79 13.49 4.51
C PHE A 57 -24.20 14.11 3.24
N ARG A 58 -22.93 14.54 3.30
CA ARG A 58 -22.22 15.08 2.13
C ARG A 58 -21.41 13.97 1.47
N ALA A 59 -21.50 13.90 0.15
CA ALA A 59 -20.64 13.04 -0.65
C ALA A 59 -19.17 13.44 -0.45
N ARG A 60 -18.28 12.45 -0.41
CA ARG A 60 -16.82 12.65 -0.27
C ARG A 60 -16.28 13.50 -1.43
N PRO A 61 -15.27 14.37 -1.21
CA PRO A 61 -14.65 15.16 -2.27
C PRO A 61 -14.13 14.29 -3.43
N ARG A 62 -14.31 14.76 -4.67
CA ARG A 62 -13.85 14.08 -5.89
C ARG A 62 -12.46 14.57 -6.30
N GLY A 63 -11.53 14.42 -5.37
CA GLY A 63 -10.12 14.75 -5.54
C GLY A 63 -9.28 14.07 -4.47
N LEU A 64 -8.05 13.66 -4.82
CA LEU A 64 -7.10 13.11 -3.85
C LEU A 64 -6.50 14.22 -3.00
N LEU A 65 -6.04 15.29 -3.65
CA LEU A 65 -5.48 16.50 -3.06
C LEU A 65 -6.24 17.73 -3.55
N SER A 66 -6.16 18.83 -2.79
CA SER A 66 -6.62 20.16 -3.21
C SER A 66 -5.89 20.63 -4.48
N ALA A 67 -6.46 21.63 -5.16
CA ALA A 67 -5.88 22.17 -6.40
C ALA A 67 -4.46 22.74 -6.24
N ASP A 68 -4.10 23.17 -5.03
CA ASP A 68 -2.76 23.63 -4.66
C ASP A 68 -1.83 22.51 -4.14
N GLY A 69 -2.33 21.27 -4.03
CA GLY A 69 -1.58 20.10 -3.57
C GLY A 69 -1.29 20.08 -2.07
N LYS A 70 -1.79 21.03 -1.29
CA LYS A 70 -1.42 21.22 0.13
C LYS A 70 -2.33 20.50 1.13
N VAL A 71 -3.53 20.12 0.70
CA VAL A 71 -4.54 19.52 1.57
C VAL A 71 -4.92 18.17 1.02
N PHE A 72 -4.80 17.14 1.84
CA PHE A 72 -5.34 15.82 1.57
C PHE A 72 -6.87 15.84 1.69
N LEU A 73 -7.55 15.29 0.68
CA LEU A 73 -9.00 15.34 0.57
C LEU A 73 -9.64 13.98 0.75
N ASN A 74 -9.22 12.98 -0.03
CA ASN A 74 -9.89 11.69 -0.07
C ASN A 74 -9.00 10.60 -0.69
N LEU A 75 -8.66 9.57 0.09
CA LEU A 75 -7.83 8.45 -0.34
C LEU A 75 -8.44 7.69 -1.53
N TRP A 76 -9.77 7.56 -1.53
CA TRP A 76 -10.47 6.60 -2.37
C TRP A 76 -10.83 7.14 -3.75
N PHE A 77 -10.41 8.36 -4.08
CA PHE A 77 -10.63 8.95 -5.39
C PHE A 77 -9.53 8.56 -6.37
N LEU A 78 -9.92 8.00 -7.52
CA LEU A 78 -9.01 7.56 -8.58
C LEU A 78 -9.10 8.49 -9.80
N PRO A 79 -8.14 9.41 -9.98
CA PRO A 79 -8.20 10.44 -11.01
C PRO A 79 -8.16 9.83 -12.41
N HIS A 80 -9.04 10.27 -13.31
CA HIS A 80 -9.00 9.83 -14.70
C HIS A 80 -7.68 10.24 -15.38
N PRO A 81 -7.12 9.47 -16.33
CA PRO A 81 -5.87 9.85 -17.00
C PRO A 81 -5.87 11.27 -17.58
N SER A 82 -7.00 11.73 -18.11
CA SER A 82 -7.15 13.12 -18.58
C SER A 82 -6.98 14.17 -17.47
N GLU A 83 -7.41 13.87 -16.24
CA GLU A 83 -7.19 14.75 -15.10
C GLU A 83 -5.73 14.77 -14.69
N VAL A 84 -5.07 13.61 -14.69
CA VAL A 84 -3.64 13.50 -14.33
C VAL A 84 -2.77 14.32 -15.28
N LEU A 85 -3.12 14.36 -16.58
CA LEU A 85 -2.42 15.17 -17.59
C LEU A 85 -2.37 16.67 -17.24
N VAL A 86 -3.44 17.19 -16.64
CA VAL A 86 -3.58 18.62 -16.32
C VAL A 86 -3.39 18.93 -14.83
N MET A 87 -3.18 17.90 -14.00
CA MET A 87 -3.02 18.02 -12.55
C MET A 87 -1.87 18.97 -12.20
N PHE A 88 -2.15 19.97 -11.36
CA PHE A 88 -1.21 21.01 -10.92
C PHE A 88 -0.58 21.86 -12.03
N LYS A 89 -1.14 21.87 -13.25
CA LYS A 89 -0.58 22.63 -14.38
C LYS A 89 -0.55 24.14 -14.15
N THR A 90 -1.40 24.67 -13.28
CA THR A 90 -1.50 26.09 -12.96
C THR A 90 -0.58 26.53 -11.83
N LEU A 91 0.11 25.60 -11.15
CA LEU A 91 1.03 25.92 -10.07
C LEU A 91 2.43 26.27 -10.59
N PRO A 92 3.24 27.01 -9.82
CA PRO A 92 4.66 27.17 -10.10
C PRO A 92 5.36 25.81 -10.22
N GLU A 93 6.43 25.74 -11.01
CA GLU A 93 7.08 24.48 -11.39
C GLU A 93 7.46 23.62 -10.18
N GLU A 94 8.11 24.21 -9.17
CA GLU A 94 8.54 23.49 -7.97
C GLU A 94 7.35 22.99 -7.13
N ALA A 95 6.31 23.81 -6.98
CA ALA A 95 5.11 23.45 -6.22
C ALA A 95 4.32 22.33 -6.94
N ALA A 96 4.22 22.41 -8.27
CA ALA A 96 3.63 21.35 -9.08
C ALA A 96 4.41 20.04 -8.95
N PHE A 97 5.74 20.12 -8.95
CA PHE A 97 6.61 18.96 -8.80
C PHE A 97 6.38 18.26 -7.46
N GLN A 98 6.42 19.02 -6.36
CA GLN A 98 6.19 18.50 -5.01
C GLN A 98 4.80 17.87 -4.86
N ALA A 99 3.76 18.54 -5.37
CA ALA A 99 2.40 18.02 -5.32
C ALA A 99 2.24 16.72 -6.16
N LEU A 100 2.89 16.63 -7.32
CA LEU A 100 2.91 15.40 -8.13
C LEU A 100 3.67 14.26 -7.42
N GLN A 101 4.79 14.55 -6.75
CA GLN A 101 5.52 13.54 -5.98
C GLN A 101 4.68 12.99 -4.83
N LEU A 102 4.01 13.86 -4.07
CA LEU A 102 3.10 13.44 -3.00
C LEU A 102 1.94 12.61 -3.54
N THR A 103 1.33 13.05 -4.64
CA THR A 103 0.25 12.30 -5.30
C THR A 103 0.72 10.90 -5.73
N LEU A 104 1.91 10.80 -6.32
CA LEU A 104 2.50 9.53 -6.70
C LEU A 104 2.75 8.63 -5.49
N GLN A 105 3.31 9.16 -4.41
CA GLN A 105 3.60 8.38 -3.20
C GLN A 105 2.31 7.85 -2.54
N LEU A 106 1.26 8.68 -2.47
CA LEU A 106 -0.05 8.28 -1.97
C LEU A 106 -0.65 7.13 -2.82
N ILE A 107 -0.70 7.32 -4.14
CA ILE A 107 -1.32 6.36 -5.06
C ILE A 107 -0.53 5.06 -5.12
N ALA A 108 0.81 5.11 -5.18
CA ALA A 108 1.65 3.93 -5.21
C ALA A 108 1.52 3.12 -3.90
N SER A 109 1.50 3.80 -2.74
CA SER A 109 1.35 3.12 -1.45
C SER A 109 -0.03 2.48 -1.31
N LEU A 110 -1.09 3.19 -1.71
CA LEU A 110 -2.45 2.64 -1.75
C LEU A 110 -2.53 1.44 -2.70
N HIS A 111 -1.93 1.56 -3.88
CA HIS A 111 -1.89 0.48 -4.86
C HIS A 111 -1.29 -0.79 -4.31
N ASP A 112 -0.12 -0.71 -3.68
CA ASP A 112 0.57 -1.87 -3.16
C ASP A 112 -0.21 -2.54 -2.01
N ILE A 113 -0.86 -1.75 -1.16
CA ILE A 113 -1.75 -2.25 -0.10
C ILE A 113 -2.95 -2.99 -0.72
N VAL A 114 -3.62 -2.39 -1.71
CA VAL A 114 -4.80 -3.01 -2.35
C VAL A 114 -4.41 -4.26 -3.13
N ALA A 115 -3.32 -4.22 -3.89
CA ALA A 115 -2.78 -5.36 -4.62
C ALA A 115 -2.48 -6.52 -3.67
N TYR A 116 -1.87 -6.25 -2.50
CA TYR A 116 -1.66 -7.25 -1.47
C TYR A 116 -2.99 -7.84 -0.97
N LEU A 117 -3.94 -7.00 -0.55
CA LEU A 117 -5.22 -7.45 0.00
C LEU A 117 -5.98 -8.34 -0.98
N PHE A 118 -6.00 -7.96 -2.26
CA PHE A 118 -6.71 -8.70 -3.30
C PHE A 118 -6.00 -10.01 -3.62
N SER A 119 -4.67 -9.99 -3.73
CA SER A 119 -3.88 -11.21 -3.93
C SER A 119 -4.06 -12.17 -2.75
N PHE A 120 -4.06 -11.66 -1.51
CA PHE A 120 -4.29 -12.47 -0.31
C PHE A 120 -5.69 -13.07 -0.29
N ALA A 121 -6.71 -12.30 -0.66
CA ALA A 121 -8.08 -12.80 -0.79
C ALA A 121 -8.20 -13.90 -1.86
N GLN A 122 -7.53 -13.72 -3.01
CA GLN A 122 -7.49 -14.73 -4.08
C GLN A 122 -6.77 -16.00 -3.65
N LEU A 123 -5.69 -15.91 -2.87
CA LEU A 123 -4.97 -17.07 -2.36
C LEU A 123 -5.87 -17.99 -1.51
N GLY A 124 -6.74 -17.43 -0.65
CA GLY A 124 -7.69 -18.22 0.14
C GLY A 124 -8.87 -18.77 -0.66
N ASN A 125 -9.14 -18.22 -1.84
CA ASN A 125 -10.24 -18.63 -2.73
C ASN A 125 -9.77 -19.48 -3.93
N CYS A 126 -8.47 -19.72 -4.08
CA CYS A 126 -7.91 -20.43 -5.21
C CYS A 126 -8.19 -21.93 -5.09
N PRO A 127 -9.04 -22.52 -5.97
CA PRO A 127 -9.40 -23.93 -5.90
C PRO A 127 -8.17 -24.83 -6.07
N THR A 128 -7.23 -24.41 -6.92
CA THR A 128 -6.09 -25.23 -7.38
C THR A 128 -4.79 -24.97 -6.63
N CYS A 129 -4.68 -23.88 -5.85
CA CYS A 129 -3.38 -23.45 -5.30
C CYS A 129 -2.84 -24.37 -4.19
N PHE A 130 -3.70 -25.21 -3.61
CA PHE A 130 -3.33 -26.21 -2.61
C PHE A 130 -4.03 -27.56 -2.83
N GLU A 131 -4.42 -27.88 -4.07
CA GLU A 131 -4.85 -29.24 -4.44
C GLU A 131 -3.64 -30.18 -4.43
N PHE A 132 -3.17 -30.52 -3.24
CA PHE A 132 -2.32 -31.69 -3.04
C PHE A 132 -3.24 -32.87 -2.74
N PRO A 133 -3.13 -34.00 -3.47
CA PRO A 133 -3.90 -35.17 -3.11
C PRO A 133 -3.43 -35.61 -1.72
N LEU A 134 -4.37 -36.01 -0.86
CA LEU A 134 -4.19 -36.65 0.47
C LEU A 134 -4.46 -35.77 1.71
N SER A 135 -5.65 -35.16 1.83
CA SER A 135 -6.35 -35.16 3.12
C SER A 135 -7.86 -35.22 2.92
N ALA A 136 -8.54 -36.11 3.66
CA ALA A 136 -10.00 -36.29 3.60
C ALA A 136 -10.79 -35.06 4.10
N ASN A 137 -10.10 -34.09 4.69
CA ASN A 137 -10.60 -32.77 5.03
C ASN A 137 -9.58 -31.73 4.52
N PRO A 138 -9.85 -31.01 3.43
CA PRO A 138 -9.05 -29.83 3.13
C PRO A 138 -9.25 -28.87 4.31
N LEU A 139 -8.16 -28.52 4.98
CA LEU A 139 -8.15 -27.42 5.95
C LEU A 139 -8.38 -26.14 5.15
N LYS A 140 -9.64 -25.86 4.80
CA LYS A 140 -10.07 -24.55 4.35
C LYS A 140 -9.96 -23.67 5.59
N GLY A 141 -8.75 -23.17 5.83
CA GLY A 141 -8.54 -22.21 6.89
C GLY A 141 -9.42 -21.00 6.62
N ASP A 142 -9.88 -20.31 7.66
CA ASP A 142 -10.61 -19.03 7.57
C ASP A 142 -9.71 -17.87 7.07
N TRP A 143 -8.68 -18.20 6.28
CA TRP A 143 -7.64 -17.31 5.80
C TRP A 143 -7.86 -17.04 4.31
N GLY A 144 -8.00 -15.77 3.95
CA GLY A 144 -8.37 -15.34 2.61
C GLY A 144 -9.87 -15.50 2.34
N GLY A 145 -10.33 -14.98 1.20
CA GLY A 145 -11.73 -14.65 0.99
C GLY A 145 -11.97 -13.14 0.89
N THR A 146 -13.09 -12.75 0.27
CA THR A 146 -13.39 -11.35 -0.02
C THR A 146 -14.02 -10.61 1.16
N GLU A 147 -14.47 -11.33 2.19
CA GLU A 147 -15.21 -10.81 3.33
C GLU A 147 -14.40 -9.85 4.20
N GLY A 148 -13.08 -10.10 4.33
CA GLY A 148 -12.18 -9.26 5.14
C GLY A 148 -11.70 -7.98 4.45
N ILE A 149 -11.83 -7.88 3.12
CA ILE A 149 -11.29 -6.75 2.35
C ILE A 149 -11.92 -5.43 2.81
N GLY A 150 -13.25 -5.40 2.95
CA GLY A 150 -13.95 -4.19 3.37
C GLY A 150 -13.51 -3.69 4.74
N SER A 151 -13.30 -4.60 5.69
CA SER A 151 -12.82 -4.28 7.04
C SER A 151 -11.40 -3.71 7.01
N GLU A 152 -10.48 -4.30 6.24
CA GLU A 152 -9.11 -3.78 6.10
C GLU A 152 -9.07 -2.37 5.49
N LEU A 153 -9.93 -2.10 4.48
CA LEU A 153 -10.04 -0.75 3.91
C LEU A 153 -10.63 0.26 4.91
N GLN A 154 -11.58 -0.17 5.76
CA GLN A 154 -12.11 0.67 6.84
C GLN A 154 -11.06 0.94 7.92
N GLU A 155 -10.28 -0.05 8.33
CA GLU A 155 -9.17 0.13 9.26
C GLU A 155 -8.10 1.06 8.69
N LEU A 156 -7.82 0.98 7.38
CA LEU A 156 -6.94 1.93 6.70
C LEU A 156 -7.48 3.37 6.78
N GLN A 157 -8.78 3.56 6.57
CA GLN A 157 -9.40 4.88 6.73
C GLN A 157 -9.31 5.37 8.18
N LYS A 158 -9.65 4.51 9.16
CA LYS A 158 -9.54 4.86 10.59
C LYS A 158 -8.13 5.24 10.99
N MET A 159 -7.11 4.54 10.48
CA MET A 159 -5.71 4.88 10.70
C MET A 159 -5.39 6.30 10.22
N ILE A 160 -5.88 6.68 9.04
CA ILE A 160 -5.69 8.04 8.50
C ILE A 160 -6.45 9.07 9.34
N ASP A 161 -7.70 8.80 9.70
CA ASP A 161 -8.54 9.71 10.48
C ASP A 161 -7.96 9.98 11.89
N ASN A 162 -7.20 9.02 12.44
CA ASN A 162 -6.54 9.12 13.74
C ASN A 162 -5.14 9.77 13.70
N LEU A 163 -4.67 10.24 12.54
CA LEU A 163 -3.41 10.98 12.45
C LEU A 163 -3.51 12.33 13.18
N GLN A 164 -2.38 12.88 13.61
CA GLN A 164 -2.32 14.21 14.22
C GLN A 164 -2.83 15.30 13.27
N SER A 165 -2.50 15.17 11.98
CA SER A 165 -3.04 16.02 10.92
C SER A 165 -3.52 15.15 9.74
N PRO A 166 -4.78 14.69 9.72
CA PRO A 166 -5.32 13.85 8.65
C PRO A 166 -5.46 14.59 7.31
N GLN A 167 -5.33 15.93 7.33
CA GLN A 167 -5.39 16.79 6.15
C GLN A 167 -4.00 17.10 5.58
N ASP A 168 -2.92 16.75 6.27
CA ASP A 168 -1.56 16.96 5.78
C ASP A 168 -1.15 15.80 4.85
N PRO A 169 -1.00 16.05 3.53
CA PRO A 169 -0.69 14.99 2.57
C PRO A 169 0.63 14.29 2.86
N THR A 170 1.60 14.96 3.48
CA THR A 170 2.91 14.38 3.82
C THR A 170 2.78 13.36 4.94
N GLN A 171 1.98 13.66 5.96
CA GLN A 171 1.72 12.72 7.06
C GLN A 171 0.93 11.51 6.58
N VAL A 172 -0.10 11.74 5.76
CA VAL A 172 -0.90 10.66 5.17
C VAL A 172 -0.04 9.77 4.28
N SER A 173 0.83 10.35 3.43
CA SER A 173 1.71 9.58 2.56
C SER A 173 2.73 8.75 3.35
N GLN A 174 3.27 9.30 4.44
CA GLN A 174 4.17 8.58 5.32
C GLN A 174 3.46 7.44 6.05
N ALA A 175 2.25 7.67 6.55
CA ALA A 175 1.46 6.64 7.24
C ALA A 175 1.10 5.49 6.30
N LEU A 176 0.69 5.79 5.07
CA LEU A 176 0.41 4.77 4.05
C LEU A 176 1.64 3.97 3.66
N LEU A 177 2.78 4.64 3.49
CA LEU A 177 4.05 3.99 3.20
C LEU A 177 4.43 3.03 4.35
N LEU A 178 4.35 3.48 5.60
CA LEU A 178 4.64 2.61 6.75
C LEU A 178 3.66 1.43 6.85
N ARG A 179 2.37 1.65 6.59
CA ARG A 179 1.37 0.55 6.57
C ARG A 179 1.72 -0.49 5.51
N ARG A 180 2.10 -0.06 4.31
CA ARG A 180 2.60 -0.92 3.23
C ARG A 180 3.82 -1.73 3.69
N GLU A 181 4.84 -1.09 4.27
CA GLU A 181 6.05 -1.78 4.75
C GLU A 181 5.72 -2.82 5.83
N VAL A 182 4.83 -2.49 6.76
CA VAL A 182 4.39 -3.43 7.81
C VAL A 182 3.70 -4.64 7.20
N ILE A 183 2.81 -4.44 6.22
CA ILE A 183 2.12 -5.54 5.53
C ILE A 183 3.13 -6.47 4.84
N PHE A 184 4.11 -5.90 4.12
CA PHE A 184 5.12 -6.69 3.42
C PHE A 184 6.03 -7.44 4.40
N LEU A 185 6.42 -6.81 5.51
CA LEU A 185 7.22 -7.46 6.54
C LEU A 185 6.44 -8.61 7.22
N GLN A 186 5.16 -8.41 7.51
CA GLN A 186 4.29 -9.44 8.07
C GLN A 186 4.17 -10.63 7.12
N PHE A 187 3.99 -10.36 5.83
CA PHE A 187 3.94 -11.40 4.81
C PHE A 187 5.26 -12.17 4.70
N ASP A 188 6.39 -11.46 4.60
CA ASP A 188 7.73 -12.08 4.54
C ASP A 188 7.98 -12.98 5.76
N ALA A 189 7.68 -12.48 6.97
CA ALA A 189 7.82 -13.25 8.20
C ALA A 189 6.88 -14.47 8.24
N ALA A 190 5.62 -14.31 7.82
CA ALA A 190 4.64 -15.40 7.78
C ALA A 190 5.08 -16.50 6.81
N VAL A 191 5.54 -16.15 5.61
CA VAL A 191 6.02 -17.12 4.62
C VAL A 191 7.26 -17.86 5.15
N ARG A 192 8.27 -17.12 5.66
CA ARG A 192 9.53 -17.71 6.14
C ARG A 192 9.36 -18.64 7.32
N HIS A 193 8.52 -18.25 8.27
CA HIS A 193 8.50 -18.88 9.58
C HIS A 193 7.22 -19.62 9.88
N LEU A 194 6.06 -19.11 9.49
CA LEU A 194 4.78 -19.75 9.83
C LEU A 194 4.39 -20.78 8.77
N ILE A 195 4.17 -20.34 7.53
CA ILE A 195 3.64 -21.16 6.43
C ILE A 195 4.55 -22.37 6.17
N ARG A 196 5.86 -22.11 6.03
CA ARG A 196 6.84 -23.18 5.80
C ARG A 196 6.85 -24.23 6.92
N ARG A 197 6.79 -23.80 8.20
CA ARG A 197 6.75 -24.72 9.34
C ARG A 197 5.45 -25.51 9.39
N THR A 198 4.33 -24.88 9.06
CA THR A 198 3.02 -25.53 9.03
C THR A 198 2.98 -26.66 8.00
N PHE A 199 3.48 -26.43 6.77
CA PHE A 199 3.51 -27.49 5.76
C PHE A 199 4.42 -28.65 6.18
N LEU A 200 5.59 -28.37 6.75
CA LEU A 200 6.48 -29.41 7.27
C LEU A 200 5.81 -30.22 8.40
N ALA A 201 5.15 -29.55 9.35
CA ALA A 201 4.46 -30.20 10.46
C ALA A 201 3.26 -31.05 10.01
N SER A 202 2.57 -30.64 8.94
CA SER A 202 1.46 -31.38 8.33
C SER A 202 1.92 -32.56 7.45
N GLY A 203 3.23 -32.73 7.24
CA GLY A 203 3.78 -33.76 6.34
C GLY A 203 3.64 -33.45 4.85
N ASN A 204 3.19 -32.25 4.47
CA ASN A 204 3.04 -31.84 3.08
C ASN A 204 4.39 -31.37 2.49
N ALA A 205 5.26 -32.34 2.19
CA ALA A 205 6.59 -32.10 1.63
C ALA A 205 6.57 -31.34 0.28
N PRO A 206 5.63 -31.62 -0.66
CA PRO A 206 5.54 -30.86 -1.91
C PRO A 206 5.24 -29.37 -1.69
N ALA A 207 4.28 -29.03 -0.83
CA ALA A 207 3.96 -27.62 -0.53
C ALA A 207 5.11 -26.92 0.20
N TYR A 208 5.78 -27.62 1.13
CA TYR A 208 6.99 -27.11 1.79
C TYR A 208 8.07 -26.75 0.77
N GLN A 209 8.35 -27.65 -0.18
CA GLN A 209 9.39 -27.44 -1.19
C GLN A 209 9.02 -26.29 -2.13
N SER A 210 7.77 -26.26 -2.61
CA SER A 210 7.27 -25.18 -3.48
C SER A 210 7.39 -23.81 -2.82
N VAL A 211 6.98 -23.67 -1.55
CA VAL A 211 7.13 -22.43 -0.79
C VAL A 211 8.60 -22.09 -0.61
N THR A 212 9.43 -23.08 -0.23
CA THR A 212 10.87 -22.87 -0.01
C THR A 212 11.57 -22.38 -1.28
N ASP A 213 11.25 -22.95 -2.44
CA ASP A 213 11.81 -22.54 -3.72
C ASP A 213 11.29 -21.17 -4.15
N GLY A 214 9.99 -20.92 -4.01
CA GLY A 214 9.36 -19.64 -4.31
C GLY A 214 9.90 -18.49 -3.47
N MET A 215 10.29 -18.76 -2.22
CA MET A 215 10.86 -17.75 -1.31
C MET A 215 12.14 -17.10 -1.84
N TYR A 216 12.98 -17.83 -2.57
CA TYR A 216 14.24 -17.30 -3.09
C TYR A 216 14.05 -16.21 -4.14
N HIS A 217 12.91 -16.21 -4.84
CA HIS A 217 12.62 -15.27 -5.91
C HIS A 217 11.52 -14.26 -5.55
N GLY A 218 10.51 -14.67 -4.79
CA GLY A 218 9.34 -13.84 -4.48
C GLY A 218 9.50 -12.92 -3.27
N LEU A 219 10.31 -13.29 -2.28
CA LEU A 219 10.47 -12.49 -1.06
C LEU A 219 11.50 -11.36 -1.14
N PRO A 220 12.64 -11.46 -1.86
CA PRO A 220 13.61 -10.38 -1.91
C PRO A 220 13.05 -9.01 -2.34
N PRO A 221 12.12 -8.91 -3.31
CA PRO A 221 11.47 -7.64 -3.67
C PRO A 221 10.58 -7.03 -2.58
N LEU A 222 10.11 -7.84 -1.63
CA LEU A 222 9.18 -7.46 -0.55
C LEU A 222 9.88 -7.33 0.81
N SER A 223 11.16 -7.71 0.89
CA SER A 223 11.93 -7.74 2.12
C SER A 223 12.62 -6.40 2.38
N SER A 224 12.81 -6.06 3.66
CA SER A 224 13.69 -4.97 4.10
C SER A 224 15.19 -5.28 3.89
N SER A 225 15.50 -6.45 3.33
CA SER A 225 16.84 -6.80 2.86
C SER A 225 17.34 -5.76 1.88
N LEU A 226 18.55 -5.22 2.10
CA LEU A 226 19.22 -4.33 1.16
C LEU A 226 19.37 -5.00 -0.22
N VAL A 227 18.47 -4.67 -1.15
CA VAL A 227 18.62 -5.03 -2.56
C VAL A 227 19.58 -4.03 -3.19
N LYS A 228 20.62 -4.52 -3.87
CA LYS A 228 21.50 -3.67 -4.69
C LYS A 228 20.64 -2.99 -5.77
N SER A 229 20.34 -1.73 -5.55
CA SER A 229 19.63 -0.86 -6.48
C SER A 229 20.56 0.26 -6.93
N ILE A 230 20.42 0.72 -8.17
CA ILE A 230 21.12 1.90 -8.69
C ILE A 230 20.77 3.19 -7.93
N PHE A 231 19.69 3.18 -7.13
CA PHE A 231 19.28 4.25 -6.23
C PHE A 231 19.76 4.05 -4.78
N ALA A 232 20.25 2.85 -4.43
CA ALA A 232 20.73 2.55 -3.08
C ALA A 232 22.04 3.28 -2.73
N SER A 233 22.69 3.92 -3.71
CA SER A 233 23.86 4.79 -3.49
C SER A 233 23.51 6.15 -2.85
N GLN A 234 22.23 6.45 -2.59
CA GLN A 234 21.79 7.70 -1.96
C GLN A 234 21.45 7.56 -0.47
N LEU A 235 21.42 6.33 0.06
CA LEU A 235 21.28 6.10 1.50
C LEU A 235 22.67 6.10 2.14
N SER A 236 23.02 7.20 2.80
CA SER A 236 24.17 7.24 3.69
C SER A 236 23.91 6.28 4.85
N LEU A 237 24.40 5.05 4.73
CA LEU A 237 24.42 4.12 5.86
C LEU A 237 25.34 4.72 6.93
N PRO A 238 24.92 4.77 8.20
CA PRO A 238 25.86 5.04 9.27
C PRO A 238 26.97 4.00 9.20
N GLN A 239 28.21 4.46 9.33
CA GLN A 239 29.38 3.61 9.24
C GLN A 239 29.23 2.46 10.26
N PRO A 240 29.42 1.19 9.85
CA PRO A 240 29.33 0.08 10.77
C PRO A 240 30.28 0.33 11.93
N LEU A 241 29.72 0.38 13.14
CA LEU A 241 30.50 0.58 14.36
C LEU A 241 31.46 -0.60 14.49
N ASP A 242 32.74 -0.30 14.70
CA ASP A 242 33.77 -1.32 14.92
C ASP A 242 33.39 -2.13 16.17
N PRO A 243 33.32 -3.46 16.11
CA PRO A 243 33.00 -4.32 17.25
C PRO A 243 33.94 -4.14 18.45
N ARG A 244 35.06 -3.42 18.29
CA ARG A 244 36.00 -3.08 19.38
C ARG A 244 35.90 -1.64 19.88
N SER A 245 34.96 -0.85 19.35
CA SER A 245 34.78 0.54 19.77
C SER A 245 34.08 0.63 21.13
N LEU A 246 34.64 1.45 22.02
CA LEU A 246 34.13 1.67 23.40
C LEU A 246 32.68 2.18 23.45
N GLN A 247 32.15 2.74 22.36
CA GLN A 247 30.76 3.21 22.25
C GLN A 247 29.70 2.11 22.29
N GLN A 248 30.06 0.83 22.11
CA GLN A 248 29.10 -0.27 22.12
C GLN A 248 28.79 -0.82 23.53
N GLN A 249 29.61 -0.50 24.55
CA GLN A 249 29.39 -1.00 25.91
C GLN A 249 28.22 -0.33 26.63
N ASP A 250 27.81 0.87 26.24
CA ASP A 250 26.72 1.59 26.92
C ASP A 250 25.32 1.26 26.38
N ASN A 251 25.21 0.67 25.18
CA ASN A 251 23.92 0.50 24.49
C ASN A 251 23.32 -0.92 24.51
N TYR A 252 24.03 -1.93 25.03
CA TYR A 252 23.49 -3.30 25.13
C TYR A 252 23.88 -3.96 26.46
N SER A 253 23.19 -3.59 27.53
CA SER A 253 23.16 -4.36 28.77
C SER A 253 22.03 -5.39 28.70
N TRP A 254 22.27 -6.54 28.09
CA TRP A 254 21.42 -7.72 28.30
C TRP A 254 21.74 -8.32 29.68
N PRO A 255 20.75 -8.75 30.48
CA PRO A 255 21.02 -9.46 31.72
C PRO A 255 21.63 -10.83 31.38
N LYS A 256 22.78 -11.13 31.95
CA LYS A 256 23.40 -12.46 31.91
C LYS A 256 22.68 -13.41 32.88
N PRO A 257 22.67 -14.73 32.60
CA PRO A 257 21.96 -15.74 33.38
C PRO A 257 22.43 -15.86 34.83
#